data_AF-S8ESP1-F1
#
_entry.id   AF-S8ESP1-F1
#
_cell.length_a   1.000
_cell.length_b   1.000
_cell.length_c   1.000
_cell.angle_alpha   90.00
_cell.angle_beta   90.00
_cell.angle_gamma   90.00
#
_symmetry.space_group_name_H-M   'P 1'
#
loop_
_entity.id
_entity.type
_entity.pdbx_description
1 polymer ?
#
loop_
_entity_poly.entity_id
_entity_poly.type
_entity_poly.pdbx_seq_one_letter_code
_entity_poly.pdbx_strand_id
1 'polypeptide(L)' 'MQSANGGVDRSLGLVKNVPCQIGPITLYLQIHVIQRASYDVLLGRPFDVITESVVRNY' A
#
# COMPACT_ATOMS: atom_id res chain seq x y z
N MET A 1 -6.15 10.02 -4.33
CA MET A 1 -6.12 8.62 -4.77
C MET A 1 -7.55 8.22 -5.05
N GLN A 2 -7.84 7.65 -6.21
CA GLN A 2 -9.19 7.16 -6.49
C GLN A 2 -9.31 5.75 -5.92
N SER A 3 -10.26 5.57 -4.99
CA SER A 3 -10.56 4.29 -4.37
C SER A 3 -11.38 3.42 -5.32
N ALA A 4 -11.46 2.12 -5.01
CA ALA A 4 -12.23 1.14 -5.78
C ALA A 4 -13.74 1.44 -5.80
N ASN A 5 -14.24 2.19 -4.82
CA ASN A 5 -15.63 2.65 -4.77
C ASN A 5 -15.88 3.95 -5.58
N GLY A 6 -14.89 4.44 -6.34
CA GLY A 6 -14.99 5.67 -7.12
C GLY A 6 -14.81 6.96 -6.32
N GLY A 7 -14.66 6.88 -4.99
CA GLY A 7 -14.33 8.01 -4.14
C GLY A 7 -12.91 8.51 -4.39
N VAL A 8 -12.69 9.82 -4.26
CA VAL A 8 -11.36 10.42 -4.35
C VAL A 8 -10.92 10.86 -2.96
N ASP A 9 -10.02 10.09 -2.36
CA ASP A 9 -9.43 10.43 -1.07
C ASP A 9 -8.19 11.29 -1.26
N ARG A 10 -8.11 12.38 -0.50
CA ARG A 10 -6.93 13.24 -0.50
C ARG A 10 -5.84 12.61 0.37
N SER A 11 -4.67 12.40 -0.22
CA SER A 11 -3.49 11.98 0.53
C SER A 11 -3.01 13.13 1.42
N LEU A 12 -2.67 12.83 2.67
CA LEU A 12 -2.00 13.76 3.58
C LEU A 12 -0.54 14.01 3.16
N GLY A 13 0.08 13.02 2.51
CA GLY A 13 1.44 13.11 2.04
C GLY A 13 1.99 11.78 1.55
N LEU A 14 3.19 11.85 0.98
CA LEU A 14 3.96 10.70 0.54
C LEU A 14 5.17 10.53 1.47
N VAL A 15 5.27 9.38 2.11
CA VAL A 15 6.47 8.98 2.85
C VAL A 15 7.31 8.08 1.95
N LYS A 16 8.62 8.32 1.88
CA LYS A 16 9.54 7.63 0.98
C LYS A 16 10.48 6.73 1.77
N ASN A 17 10.85 5.59 1.18
CA ASN A 17 11.84 4.65 1.71
C ASN A 17 11.54 4.21 3.15
N VAL A 18 10.27 3.92 3.45
CA VAL A 18 9.89 3.38 4.75
C VAL A 18 10.28 1.91 4.79
N PRO A 19 11.11 1.46 5.76
CA PRO A 19 11.39 0.04 5.91
C PRO A 19 10.15 -0.66 6.48
N CYS A 20 9.62 -1.62 5.72
CA CYS A 20 8.50 -2.47 6.10
C CYS A 20 8.99 -3.92 6.20
N GLN A 21 8.79 -4.55 7.36
CA GLN A 21 9.10 -5.96 7.52
C GLN A 21 7.91 -6.84 7.15
N ILE A 22 8.15 -7.81 6.29
CA ILE A 22 7.18 -8.84 5.89
C ILE A 22 7.87 -10.20 6.09
N GLY A 23 7.55 -10.84 7.22
CA GLY A 23 8.28 -12.03 7.66
C GLY A 23 9.78 -11.74 7.77
N PRO A 24 10.66 -12.51 7.10
CA PRO A 24 12.10 -12.32 7.16
C PRO A 24 12.64 -11.23 6.19
N ILE A 25 11.78 -10.61 5.38
CA ILE A 25 12.18 -9.66 4.33
C ILE A 25 11.91 -8.23 4.78
N THR A 26 12.86 -7.32 4.53
CA THR A 26 12.65 -5.88 4.67
C THR A 26 12.51 -5.24 3.30
N LEU A 27 11.39 -4.59 3.04
CA LEU A 27 11.12 -3.85 1.81
C LEU A 27 11.07 -2.35 2.11
N TYR A 28 11.69 -1.55 1.24
CA TYR A 28 11.62 -0.10 1.33
C TYR A 28 10.48 0.41 0.44
N LEU A 29 9.40 0.88 1.07
CA LEU A 29 8.19 1.27 0.37
C LEU A 29 8.01 2.80 0.33
N GLN A 30 7.39 3.25 -0.76
CA GLN A 30 6.79 4.58 -0.84
C GLN A 30 5.30 4.46 -0.48
N ILE A 31 4.86 5.20 0.54
CA ILE A 31 3.53 5.04 1.15
C ILE A 31 2.79 6.37 1.10
N HIS A 32 1.60 6.36 0.49
CA HIS A 32 0.67 7.48 0.58
C HIS A 32 -0.15 7.36 1.87
N VAL A 33 -0.11 8.38 2.71
CA VAL A 33 -0.91 8.43 3.94
C VAL A 33 -2.28 9.02 3.62
N ILE A 34 -3.34 8.35 4.05
CA ILE A 34 -4.73 8.77 3.88
C ILE A 34 -5.38 8.79 5.27
N GLN A 35 -6.00 9.92 5.64
CA GLN A 35 -6.47 10.13 7.03
C GLN A 35 -7.63 9.20 7.43
N ARG A 36 -8.54 8.90 6.50
CA ARG A 36 -9.80 8.19 6.77
C ARG A 36 -10.02 7.08 5.74
N ALA A 37 -8.98 6.29 5.48
CA ALA A 37 -9.12 5.12 4.63
C ALA A 37 -10.01 4.06 5.29
N SER A 38 -10.79 3.33 4.50
CA SER A 38 -11.60 2.20 4.97
C SER A 38 -10.80 0.91 5.16
N TYR A 39 -9.47 1.02 5.14
CA TYR A 39 -8.49 -0.06 5.22
C TYR A 39 -7.23 0.49 5.90
N ASP A 40 -6.48 -0.39 6.55
CA ASP A 40 -5.23 0.01 7.21
C ASP A 40 -4.08 0.16 6.21
N VAL A 41 -3.96 -0.78 5.28
CA VAL A 41 -2.91 -0.81 4.25
C VAL A 41 -3.49 -1.31 2.94
N LEU A 42 -3.12 -0.65 1.84
CA LEU A 42 -3.41 -1.11 0.49
C LEU A 42 -2.09 -1.29 -0.25
N LEU A 43 -1.80 -2.52 -0.67
CA LEU A 43 -0.64 -2.84 -1.50
C LEU A 43 -1.05 -2.79 -2.97
N GLY A 44 -0.46 -1.85 -3.71
CA GLY A 44 -0.74 -1.66 -5.12
C GLY A 44 0.00 -2.66 -6.02
N ARG A 45 -0.37 -2.69 -7.31
CA ARG A 45 0.28 -3.55 -8.31
C ARG A 45 1.81 -3.49 -8.36
N PRO A 46 2.49 -2.34 -8.16
CA PRO A 46 3.95 -2.33 -8.15
C PRO A 46 4.55 -3.25 -7.07
N PHE A 47 3.91 -3.33 -5.90
CA PHE A 47 4.32 -4.26 -4.86
C PHE A 47 4.17 -5.71 -5.34
N ASP A 48 2.99 -6.04 -5.87
CA ASP A 48 2.65 -7.37 -6.36
C ASP A 48 3.61 -7.86 -7.47
N VAL A 49 3.89 -6.99 -8.45
CA VAL A 49 4.79 -7.29 -9.57
C VAL A 49 6.24 -7.48 -9.11
N ILE A 50 6.75 -6.65 -8.19
CA ILE A 50 8.16 -6.72 -7.75
C ILE A 50 8.40 -7.91 -6.84
N THR A 51 7.41 -8.25 -6.00
CA THR A 51 7.53 -9.34 -5.03
C THR A 51 7.02 -10.68 -5.55
N GLU A 52 6.45 -10.70 -6.76
CA GLU A 52 5.76 -11.86 -7.34
C GLU A 52 4.75 -12.46 -6.34
N SER A 53 3.96 -11.59 -5.70
CA SER A 53 3.16 -11.98 -4.56
C SER A 53 1.97 -12.88 -4.95
N VAL A 54 1.57 -13.77 -4.04
CA VAL A 54 0.41 -14.62 -4.24
C VAL A 54 -0.74 -14.10 -3.39
N VAL A 55 -1.78 -13.58 -4.05
CA VAL A 55 -3.02 -13.16 -3.38
C VAL A 55 -3.88 -14.38 -3.07
N ARG A 56 -4.25 -14.56 -1.79
CA ARG A 56 -5.19 -15.59 -1.33
C ARG A 56 -6.35 -14.92 -0.62
N ASN A 57 -7.55 -15.05 -1.17
CA ASN A 57 -8.79 -14.63 -0.53
C ASN A 57 -9.37 -15.85 0.19
N TYR A 58 -9.51 -15.76 1.52
CA TYR A 58 -10.16 -16.77 2.36
C TYR A 58 -11.54 -16.31 2.78
#